data_AF-A0A6A4RPN8-F1
#
_entry.id   AF-A0A6A4RPN8-F1
#
_cell.length_a   1.000
_cell.length_b   1.000
_cell.length_c   1.000
_cell.angle_alpha   90.00
_cell.angle_beta   90.00
_cell.angle_gamma   90.00
#
_symmetry.space_group_name_H-M   'P 1'
#
loop_
_entity.id
_entity.type
_entity.pdbx_description
1 polymer ?
#
loop_
_entity_poly.entity_id
_entity_poly.type
_entity_poly.pdbx_seq_one_letter_code
_entity_poly.pdbx_strand_id
1 'polypeptide(L)'
;MCRLQQLRPERTVVHGGTCVWFAAAVSSDNQATAMKTLVESLPEENYASLRYLITFLAQVSANSEVNKMTNSNLAVVFGPNLLWGRDNAMSLSAIGPINNFTRTLLDQQHLIFT
;
A
#
# COMPACT_ATOMS: atom_id res chain seq x y z
N MET A 1 14.82 -4.97 3.06
CA MET A 1 14.67 -3.61 2.49
C MET A 1 13.82 -3.76 1.22
N CYS A 2 12.54 -3.40 1.26
CA CYS A 2 11.52 -3.89 0.32
C CYS A 2 11.67 -3.29 -1.10
N ARG A 3 12.20 -4.08 -2.05
CA ARG A 3 12.30 -3.84 -3.51
C ARG A 3 10.98 -3.63 -4.30
N LEU A 4 10.05 -2.80 -3.84
CA LEU A 4 8.84 -2.45 -4.63
C LEU A 4 9.17 -1.66 -5.92
N GLN A 5 10.45 -1.49 -6.24
CA GLN A 5 11.00 -0.72 -7.37
C GLN A 5 11.28 -1.57 -8.64
N GLN A 6 10.95 -2.87 -8.65
CA GLN A 6 11.14 -3.74 -9.83
C GLN A 6 9.85 -4.03 -10.60
N LEU A 7 8.75 -3.33 -10.30
CA LEU A 7 7.58 -3.30 -11.16
C LEU A 7 7.94 -2.68 -12.50
N ARG A 8 7.73 -3.43 -13.59
CA ARG A 8 8.05 -3.02 -14.95
C ARG A 8 7.38 -1.67 -15.30
N PRO A 9 8.10 -0.74 -15.95
CA PRO A 9 7.57 0.58 -16.30
C PRO A 9 6.38 0.56 -17.27
N GLU A 10 6.11 -0.55 -17.96
CA GLU A 10 4.99 -0.65 -18.92
C GLU A 10 3.60 -0.75 -18.29
N ARG A 11 3.48 -0.88 -16.95
CA ARG A 11 2.20 -0.75 -16.23
C ARG A 11 2.16 0.41 -15.26
N THR A 12 3.12 1.33 -15.36
CA THR A 12 3.13 2.56 -14.57
C THR A 12 2.60 3.68 -15.45
N VAL A 13 1.36 4.11 -15.25
CA VAL A 13 0.90 5.34 -15.88
C VAL A 13 1.57 6.50 -15.16
N VAL A 14 2.66 7.00 -15.74
CA VAL A 14 3.38 8.19 -15.27
C VAL A 14 2.79 9.39 -15.99
N HIS A 15 1.97 10.19 -15.32
CA HIS A 15 1.64 11.55 -15.77
C HIS A 15 2.36 12.55 -14.89
N GLY A 16 3.29 13.32 -15.47
CA GLY A 16 3.89 14.49 -14.82
C GLY A 16 4.86 14.20 -13.66
N GLY A 17 5.65 13.13 -13.73
CA GLY A 17 6.77 12.91 -12.79
C GLY A 17 6.37 12.55 -11.35
N THR A 18 5.08 12.30 -11.11
CA THR A 18 4.58 11.81 -9.81
C THR A 18 4.13 10.36 -9.99
N CYS A 19 4.60 9.44 -9.15
CA CYS A 19 4.03 8.09 -9.05
C CYS A 19 2.63 8.19 -8.41
N VAL A 20 1.65 8.67 -9.18
CA VAL A 20 0.26 8.75 -8.73
C VAL A 20 -0.34 7.37 -8.95
N TRP A 21 -0.39 6.56 -7.90
CA TRP A 21 -1.24 5.38 -7.87
C TRP A 21 -2.67 5.85 -8.16
N PHE A 22 -3.32 5.26 -9.17
CA PHE A 22 -4.70 5.53 -9.56
C PHE A 22 -5.63 5.36 -8.34
N ALA A 23 -5.81 6.44 -7.59
CA ALA A 23 -6.76 6.54 -6.49
C ALA A 23 -7.69 7.72 -6.80
N ALA A 24 -8.44 7.58 -7.90
CA ALA A 24 -9.58 8.42 -8.18
C ALA A 24 -10.78 7.51 -8.47
N ALA A 25 -11.71 7.45 -7.50
CA ALA A 25 -13.11 7.07 -7.67
C ALA A 25 -13.41 5.69 -8.29
N VAL A 26 -12.94 4.61 -7.66
CA VAL A 26 -13.34 3.24 -8.03
C VAL A 26 -14.16 2.64 -6.88
N SER A 27 -15.35 2.11 -7.17
CA SER A 27 -16.26 1.43 -6.23
C SER A 27 -15.52 0.41 -5.35
N SER A 28 -15.94 0.19 -4.09
CA SER A 28 -15.17 -0.65 -3.13
C SER A 28 -14.78 -2.04 -3.66
N ASP A 29 -15.67 -2.71 -4.40
CA ASP A 29 -15.40 -4.05 -4.97
C ASP A 29 -14.35 -4.01 -6.09
N ASN A 30 -14.35 -2.94 -6.87
CA ASN A 30 -13.39 -2.72 -7.94
C ASN A 30 -12.03 -2.26 -7.37
N GLN A 31 -12.02 -1.60 -6.19
CA GLN A 31 -10.81 -1.14 -5.52
C GLN A 31 -9.96 -2.31 -5.01
N ALA A 32 -10.57 -3.31 -4.36
CA ALA A 32 -9.84 -4.48 -3.86
C ALA A 32 -9.25 -5.31 -5.02
N THR A 33 -9.99 -5.47 -6.12
CA THR A 33 -9.53 -6.18 -7.32
C THR A 33 -8.37 -5.45 -8.00
N ALA A 34 -8.45 -4.13 -8.13
CA ALA A 34 -7.35 -3.32 -8.67
C ALA A 34 -6.10 -3.42 -7.76
N MET A 35 -6.30 -3.36 -6.44
CA MET A 35 -5.22 -3.49 -5.46
C MET A 35 -4.54 -4.86 -5.56
N LYS A 36 -5.32 -5.94 -5.64
CA LYS A 36 -4.82 -7.30 -5.83
C LYS A 36 -3.96 -7.41 -7.09
N THR A 37 -4.48 -6.95 -8.22
CA THR A 37 -3.75 -6.95 -9.51
C THR A 37 -2.42 -6.20 -9.42
N LEU A 38 -2.39 -5.06 -8.70
CA LEU A 38 -1.16 -4.29 -8.50
C LEU A 38 -0.16 -5.04 -7.62
N VAL A 39 -0.62 -5.58 -6.49
CA VAL A 39 0.23 -6.30 -5.54
C VAL A 39 0.78 -7.59 -6.17
N GLU A 40 -0.03 -8.33 -6.94
CA GLU A 40 0.41 -9.52 -7.68
C GLU A 40 1.40 -9.22 -8.80
N SER A 41 1.45 -7.97 -9.29
CA SER A 41 2.45 -7.60 -10.29
C SER A 41 3.87 -7.47 -9.71
N LEU A 42 4.00 -7.44 -8.37
CA LEU A 42 5.28 -7.32 -7.67
C LEU A 42 6.19 -8.53 -7.90
N PRO A 43 7.52 -8.34 -7.87
CA PRO A 43 8.44 -9.48 -7.76
C PRO A 43 8.09 -10.37 -6.57
N GLU A 44 8.32 -11.67 -6.70
CA GLU A 44 7.93 -12.68 -5.71
C GLU A 44 8.42 -12.35 -4.28
N GLU A 45 9.69 -11.98 -4.14
CA GLU A 45 10.29 -11.60 -2.85
C GLU A 45 9.59 -10.40 -2.21
N ASN A 46 9.15 -9.46 -3.04
CA ASN A 46 8.44 -8.26 -2.63
C ASN A 46 7.00 -8.51 -2.24
N TYR A 47 6.30 -9.32 -3.03
CA TYR A 47 4.98 -9.80 -2.71
C TYR A 47 5.00 -10.54 -1.36
N ALA A 48 5.94 -11.47 -1.17
CA ALA A 48 6.06 -12.23 0.07
C ALA A 48 6.34 -11.33 1.29
N SER A 49 7.25 -10.36 1.14
CA SER A 49 7.57 -9.39 2.20
C SER A 49 6.38 -8.49 2.54
N LEU A 50 5.70 -7.97 1.52
CA LEU A 50 4.52 -7.11 1.70
C LEU A 50 3.37 -7.89 2.34
N ARG A 51 3.11 -9.12 1.88
CA ARG A 51 2.10 -10.00 2.47
C ARG A 51 2.37 -10.23 3.95
N TYR A 52 3.59 -10.65 4.30
CA TYR A 52 3.96 -10.88 5.68
C TYR A 52 3.74 -9.63 6.55
N LEU A 53 4.22 -8.48 6.09
CA LEU A 53 4.11 -7.23 6.82
C LEU A 53 2.64 -6.81 7.00
N ILE A 54 1.84 -6.80 5.93
CA ILE A 54 0.43 -6.40 6.01
C ILE A 54 -0.37 -7.36 6.91
N THR A 55 -0.11 -8.67 6.82
CA THR A 55 -0.74 -9.65 7.72
C THR A 55 -0.36 -9.45 9.18
N PHE A 56 0.91 -9.15 9.47
CA PHE A 56 1.35 -8.83 10.83
C PHE A 56 0.67 -7.55 11.35
N LEU A 57 0.64 -6.48 10.55
CA LEU A 57 0.03 -5.21 10.94
C LEU A 57 -1.48 -5.34 11.20
N ALA A 58 -2.17 -6.20 10.47
CA ALA A 58 -3.58 -6.48 10.73
C ALA A 58 -3.80 -7.23 12.06
N GLN A 59 -2.86 -8.08 12.49
CA GLN A 59 -2.91 -8.67 13.83
C GLN A 59 -2.64 -7.63 14.92
N VAL A 60 -1.76 -6.66 14.66
CA VAL A 60 -1.55 -5.52 15.55
C VAL A 60 -2.83 -4.71 15.70
N SER A 61 -3.54 -4.42 14.61
CA SER A 61 -4.78 -3.64 14.68
C SER A 61 -5.98 -4.40 15.23
N ALA A 62 -6.01 -5.73 15.13
CA ALA A 62 -6.98 -6.57 15.84
C ALA A 62 -6.90 -6.38 17.36
N ASN A 63 -5.75 -5.96 17.90
CA ASN A 63 -5.54 -5.64 19.32
C ASN A 63 -5.62 -4.13 19.62
N SER A 64 -6.25 -3.35 18.74
CA SER A 64 -6.31 -1.88 18.84
C SER A 64 -7.02 -1.36 20.08
N GLU A 65 -7.88 -2.14 20.71
CA GLU A 65 -8.50 -1.76 21.99
C GLU A 65 -7.46 -1.56 23.10
N VAL A 66 -6.36 -2.31 23.06
CA VAL A 66 -5.27 -2.24 24.05
C VAL A 66 -4.14 -1.34 23.54
N ASN A 67 -3.58 -1.63 22.36
CA ASN A 67 -2.39 -0.92 21.86
C ASN A 67 -2.69 0.42 21.16
N LYS A 68 -3.98 0.73 20.94
CA LYS A 68 -4.48 1.95 20.28
C LYS A 68 -4.04 2.14 18.83
N MET A 69 -3.48 1.10 18.20
CA MET A 69 -3.03 1.12 16.81
C MET A 69 -4.13 0.60 15.88
N THR A 70 -5.02 1.49 15.45
CA THR A 70 -6.00 1.17 14.39
C THR A 70 -5.32 1.08 13.02
N ASN A 71 -6.01 0.52 12.01
CA ASN A 71 -5.52 0.52 10.62
C ASN A 71 -5.18 1.93 10.12
N SER A 72 -5.93 2.96 10.54
CA SER A 72 -5.64 4.36 10.21
C SER A 72 -4.32 4.83 10.82
N ASN A 73 -4.07 4.51 12.10
CA ASN A 73 -2.83 4.89 12.78
C ASN A 73 -1.62 4.18 12.17
N LEU A 74 -1.78 2.89 11.86
CA LEU A 74 -0.75 2.11 11.19
C LEU A 74 -0.47 2.64 9.77
N ALA A 75 -1.50 3.03 9.02
CA ALA A 75 -1.33 3.57 7.68
C ALA A 75 -0.54 4.89 7.66
N VAL A 76 -0.73 5.76 8.66
CA VAL A 76 0.03 7.01 8.77
C VAL A 76 1.52 6.75 9.02
N VAL A 77 1.85 5.76 9.85
CA VAL A 77 3.24 5.46 10.22
C VAL A 77 3.93 4.62 9.15
N PHE A 78 3.26 3.59 8.64
CA PHE A 78 3.83 2.64 7.69
C PHE A 78 3.67 3.05 6.24
N GLY A 79 2.67 3.87 5.90
CA GLY A 79 2.41 4.25 4.51
C GLY A 79 3.60 4.89 3.81
N PRO A 80 4.29 5.87 4.41
CA PRO A 80 5.51 6.41 3.84
C PRO A 80 6.59 5.32 3.67
N ASN A 81 6.85 4.52 4.70
CA ASN A 81 7.88 3.46 4.69
C ASN A 81 7.64 2.38 3.62
N LEU A 82 6.38 2.16 3.23
CA LEU A 82 6.00 1.21 2.17
C LEU A 82 6.15 1.80 0.76
N LEU A 83 6.06 3.11 0.59
CA LEU A 83 5.90 3.75 -0.72
C LEU A 83 7.05 4.71 -1.10
N TRP A 84 8.18 4.66 -0.37
CA TRP A 84 9.36 5.47 -0.69
C TRP A 84 9.96 5.16 -2.07
N GLY A 85 10.11 6.22 -2.88
CA GLY A 85 10.91 6.25 -4.10
C GLY A 85 12.37 6.60 -3.81
N ARG A 86 13.23 6.54 -4.84
CA ARG A 86 14.68 6.88 -4.73
C ARG A 86 14.93 8.36 -4.41
N ASP A 87 13.98 9.22 -4.74
CA ASP A 87 14.02 10.62 -4.35
C ASP A 87 13.38 10.73 -2.97
N ASN A 88 14.22 10.86 -1.94
CA ASN A 88 13.82 11.01 -0.53
C ASN A 88 12.89 12.22 -0.25
N ALA A 89 12.51 12.99 -1.27
CA ALA A 89 11.55 14.08 -1.20
C ALA A 89 10.14 13.58 -1.53
N MET A 90 9.38 13.20 -0.50
CA MET A 90 7.94 13.00 -0.62
C MET A 90 7.25 14.37 -0.65
N SER A 91 6.51 14.66 -1.71
CA SER A 91 5.62 15.84 -1.71
C SER A 91 4.54 15.69 -0.63
N LEU A 92 4.27 16.76 0.12
CA LEU A 92 3.20 16.79 1.13
C LEU A 92 1.84 16.39 0.52
N SER A 93 1.61 16.67 -0.77
CA SER A 93 0.41 16.30 -1.50
C SER A 93 0.23 14.78 -1.69
N ALA A 94 1.31 13.99 -1.59
CA ALA A 94 1.27 12.54 -1.76
C ALA A 94 0.90 11.78 -0.46
N ILE A 95 1.03 12.41 0.71
CA ILE A 95 0.82 11.75 2.00
C ILE A 95 -0.62 11.22 2.14
N GLY A 96 -1.61 12.02 1.74
CA GLY A 96 -3.03 11.63 1.80
C GLY A 96 -3.31 10.35 1.00
N PRO A 97 -3.00 10.32 -0.31
CA PRO A 97 -3.13 9.11 -1.14
C PRO A 97 -2.35 7.90 -0.61
N ILE A 98 -1.13 8.10 -0.12
CA ILE A 98 -0.26 7.04 0.45
C ILE A 98 -0.90 6.40 1.69
N ASN A 99 -1.41 7.21 2.60
CA ASN A 99 -2.08 6.74 3.81
C ASN A 99 -3.38 6.01 3.46
N ASN A 100 -4.15 6.54 2.51
CA ASN A 100 -5.39 5.89 2.06
C ASN A 100 -5.10 4.52 1.44
N PHE A 101 -4.12 4.44 0.55
CA PHE A 101 -3.68 3.18 -0.06
C PHE A 101 -3.29 2.14 1.00
N THR A 102 -2.46 2.55 1.97
CA THR A 102 -1.98 1.65 3.04
C THR A 102 -3.12 1.20 3.95
N ARG A 103 -4.07 2.07 4.23
CA ARG A 103 -5.27 1.73 4.99
C ARG A 103 -6.14 0.71 4.24
N THR A 104 -6.38 0.92 2.94
CA THR A 104 -7.11 -0.05 2.11
C THR A 104 -6.43 -1.42 2.07
N LEU A 105 -5.09 -1.47 1.97
CA LEU A 105 -4.34 -2.73 2.07
C LEU A 105 -4.61 -3.46 3.39
N LEU A 106 -4.62 -2.74 4.51
CA LEU A 106 -4.88 -3.31 5.84
C LEU A 106 -6.34 -3.73 6.01
N ASP A 107 -7.30 -2.93 5.53
CA ASP A 107 -8.73 -3.22 5.64
C ASP A 107 -9.14 -4.44 4.80
N GLN A 108 -8.54 -4.61 3.62
CA GLN A 108 -8.93 -5.62 2.64
C GLN A 108 -7.87 -6.73 2.46
N GLN A 109 -6.95 -6.89 3.42
CA GLN A 109 -5.79 -7.79 3.26
C GLN A 109 -6.15 -9.24 2.89
N HIS A 110 -7.28 -9.74 3.39
CA HIS A 110 -7.75 -11.12 3.14
C HIS A 110 -8.24 -11.33 1.70
N LEU A 111 -8.74 -10.28 1.04
CA LEU A 111 -9.13 -10.33 -0.37
C LEU A 111 -7.92 -10.15 -1.30
N ILE A 112 -6.93 -9.38 -0.86
CA ILE A 112 -5.77 -8.98 -1.67
C ILE A 112 -4.68 -10.07 -1.65
N PHE A 113 -4.44 -10.70 -0.49
CA PHE A 113 -3.42 -11.72 -0.30
C PHE A 113 -4.07 -13.08 -0.08
N THR A 114 -4.59 -13.69 -1.15
CA THR A 114 -5.17 -15.03 -1.15
C THR A 114 -4.27 -16.03 -1.85
#